data_AF-A0AAV7N3D1-F1
#
_entry.id   AF-A0AAV7N3D1-F1
#
_cell.length_a   1.000
_cell.length_b   1.000
_cell.length_c   1.000
_cell.angle_alpha   90.00
_cell.angle_beta   90.00
_cell.angle_gamma   90.00
#
_symmetry.space_group_name_H-M   'P 1'
#
loop_
_entity.id
_entity.type
_entity.pdbx_description
1 polymer ?
#
loop_
_entity_poly.entity_id
_entity_poly.type
_entity_poly.pdbx_seq_one_letter_code
_entity_poly.pdbx_strand_id
1 'polypeptide(L)'
;GYAVASSSDDRMNEPPTSLGLVPHQIRGFLSRFDNVLPVSLAFDKCTACSCKVLDQYEREGFQFLSQVFNSSHSFLEDLTGLTLLHQETQAAE
;
A
#
# COMPACT_ATOMS: atom_id res chain seq x y z
N GLY A 1 -5.61 11.91 0.39
CA GLY A 1 -6.99 11.92 0.90
C GLY A 1 -7.41 10.50 1.17
N TYR A 2 -8.03 10.23 2.32
CA TYR A 2 -8.68 8.94 2.55
C TYR A 2 -9.98 8.93 1.74
N ALA A 3 -10.16 7.93 0.88
CA ALA A 3 -11.49 7.64 0.38
C ALA A 3 -12.29 7.06 1.57
N VAL A 4 -13.41 7.71 1.92
CA VAL A 4 -14.55 6.95 2.45
C VAL A 4 -14.85 5.93 1.36
N ALA A 5 -15.02 4.65 1.72
CA ALA A 5 -15.35 3.61 0.75
C ALA A 5 -16.56 4.09 -0.09
N SER A 6 -16.28 4.62 -1.28
CA SER A 6 -17.30 4.88 -2.28
C SER A 6 -17.78 3.51 -2.69
N SER A 7 -19.10 3.37 -2.71
CA SER A 7 -19.92 2.16 -2.77
C SER A 7 -19.76 1.32 -4.05
N SER A 8 -18.52 1.08 -4.48
CA SER A 8 -18.19 0.30 -5.68
C SER A 8 -17.41 -0.98 -5.36
N ASP A 9 -16.83 -1.09 -4.15
CA ASP A 9 -16.24 -2.33 -3.61
C ASP A 9 -17.09 -2.83 -2.42
N ASP A 10 -18.16 -3.54 -2.75
CA ASP A 10 -19.23 -4.09 -1.90
C ASP A 10 -18.78 -5.15 -0.86
N ARG A 11 -17.54 -5.13 -0.36
CA ARG A 11 -17.09 -6.12 0.64
C ARG A 11 -17.66 -5.90 2.03
N MET A 12 -18.16 -4.70 2.34
CA MET A 12 -19.01 -4.49 3.52
C MET A 12 -20.44 -5.01 3.33
N ASN A 13 -20.82 -5.35 2.09
CA ASN A 13 -22.11 -5.90 1.71
C ASN A 13 -22.04 -7.43 1.50
N GLU A 14 -20.84 -8.03 1.54
CA GLU A 14 -20.68 -9.48 1.64
C GLU A 14 -21.28 -9.97 2.96
N PRO A 15 -22.06 -11.08 2.94
CA PRO A 15 -22.61 -11.62 4.16
C PRO A 15 -21.46 -11.94 5.14
N PRO A 16 -21.55 -11.49 6.39
CA PRO A 16 -20.48 -11.71 7.36
C PRO A 16 -20.22 -13.20 7.52
N THR A 17 -18.96 -13.54 7.79
CA THR A 17 -18.60 -14.90 8.17
C THR A 17 -19.29 -15.27 9.48
N SER A 18 -19.22 -16.54 9.89
CA SER A 18 -19.69 -16.96 11.22
C SER A 18 -19.03 -16.20 12.38
N LEU A 19 -17.88 -15.56 12.14
CA LEU A 19 -17.16 -14.72 13.10
C LEU A 19 -17.36 -13.21 12.88
N GLY A 20 -18.22 -12.81 11.92
CA GLY A 20 -18.49 -11.41 11.59
C GLY A 20 -17.70 -10.89 10.38
N LEU A 21 -17.45 -9.58 10.37
CA LEU A 21 -16.77 -8.85 9.30
C LEU A 21 -15.26 -9.13 9.30
N VAL A 22 -14.65 -9.12 8.11
CA VAL A 22 -13.20 -9.26 7.92
C VAL A 22 -12.66 -8.00 7.23
N PRO A 23 -12.38 -6.92 7.98
CA PRO A 23 -11.97 -5.65 7.40
C PRO A 23 -10.54 -5.72 6.84
N HIS A 24 -10.31 -4.98 5.75
CA HIS A 24 -8.97 -4.84 5.15
C HIS A 24 -8.00 -4.07 6.06
N GLN A 25 -8.47 -2.99 6.68
CA GLN A 25 -7.73 -2.21 7.69
C GLN A 25 -8.70 -1.73 8.78
N ILE A 26 -8.17 -1.50 10.00
CA ILE A 26 -8.91 -0.90 11.12
C ILE A 26 -8.13 0.33 11.58
N ARG A 27 -8.77 1.51 11.61
CA ARG A 27 -8.19 2.75 12.14
C ARG A 27 -9.05 3.30 13.27
N GLY A 28 -8.50 3.29 14.48
CA GLY A 28 -9.18 3.77 15.68
C GLY A 28 -8.85 5.21 16.04
N PHE A 29 -9.84 5.96 16.50
CA PHE A 29 -9.72 7.34 16.94
C PHE A 29 -10.12 7.46 18.41
N LEU A 30 -9.13 7.59 19.30
CA LEU A 30 -9.35 7.60 20.75
C LEU A 30 -10.19 8.78 21.24
N SER A 31 -10.02 9.97 20.65
CA SER A 31 -10.76 11.17 21.07
C SER A 31 -12.26 11.08 20.86
N ARG A 32 -12.72 10.19 19.97
CA ARG A 32 -14.14 9.95 19.67
C ARG A 32 -14.59 8.54 20.01
N PHE A 33 -13.67 7.67 20.45
CA PHE A 33 -13.90 6.24 20.66
C PHE A 33 -14.57 5.55 19.47
N ASP A 34 -14.09 5.85 18.25
CA ASP A 34 -14.68 5.35 16.99
C ASP A 34 -13.64 4.66 16.10
N ASN A 35 -14.10 3.77 15.21
CA ASN A 35 -13.27 3.03 14.27
C ASN A 35 -13.74 3.24 12.83
N VAL A 36 -12.79 3.45 11.93
CA VAL A 36 -13.02 3.45 10.47
C VAL A 36 -12.40 2.19 9.88
N LEU A 37 -13.11 1.57 8.94
CA LEU A 37 -12.69 0.33 8.25
C LEU A 37 -12.32 0.61 6.78
N PRO A 38 -11.16 1.24 6.50
CA PRO A 38 -10.82 1.60 5.14
C PRO A 38 -10.39 0.40 4.30
N VAL A 39 -10.64 0.50 3.00
CA VAL A 39 -10.12 -0.40 1.97
C VAL A 39 -9.22 0.41 1.06
N SER A 40 -8.12 -0.19 0.61
CA SER A 40 -7.24 0.39 -0.40
C SER A 40 -6.93 -0.64 -1.47
N LEU A 41 -6.79 -0.17 -2.71
CA LEU A 41 -6.29 -1.00 -3.79
C LEU A 41 -4.77 -1.19 -3.67
N ALA A 42 -4.27 -2.29 -4.23
CA ALA A 42 -2.84 -2.49 -4.38
C ALA A 42 -2.26 -1.38 -5.27
N PHE A 43 -1.21 -0.73 -4.79
CA PHE A 43 -0.58 0.38 -5.49
C PHE A 43 0.57 -0.13 -6.38
N ASP A 44 0.55 0.24 -7.66
CA ASP A 44 1.49 -0.24 -8.67
C ASP A 44 2.95 0.19 -8.40
N LYS A 45 3.15 1.30 -7.68
CA LYS A 45 4.47 1.80 -7.25
C LYS A 45 4.77 1.54 -5.78
N CYS A 46 4.09 0.57 -5.15
CA CYS A 46 4.37 0.20 -3.76
C CYS A 46 5.79 -0.36 -3.61
N THR A 47 6.54 0.16 -2.64
CA THR A 47 7.91 -0.28 -2.29
C THR A 47 7.99 -1.64 -1.61
N ALA A 48 6.85 -2.29 -1.36
CA ALA A 48 6.78 -3.62 -0.76
C ALA A 48 6.12 -4.68 -1.66
N CYS A 49 4.96 -4.39 -2.25
CA CYS A 49 4.14 -5.39 -2.94
C CYS A 49 3.92 -5.17 -4.44
N SER A 50 4.56 -4.16 -5.05
CA SER A 50 4.49 -4.00 -6.51
C SER A 50 5.11 -5.20 -7.22
N CYS A 51 4.62 -5.54 -8.42
CA CYS A 51 5.18 -6.61 -9.24
C CYS A 51 6.69 -6.45 -9.44
N LYS A 52 7.18 -5.21 -9.62
CA LYS A 52 8.61 -4.93 -9.77
C LYS A 52 9.44 -5.41 -8.56
N VAL A 53 8.94 -5.20 -7.34
CA VAL A 53 9.62 -5.63 -6.11
C VAL A 53 9.54 -7.15 -5.96
N LEU A 54 8.37 -7.75 -6.21
CA LEU A 54 8.18 -9.19 -6.12
C LEU A 54 9.06 -9.93 -7.13
N ASP A 55 9.06 -9.50 -8.39
CA ASP A 55 9.87 -10.09 -9.47
C ASP A 55 11.38 -9.98 -9.16
N GLN A 56 11.81 -8.84 -8.60
CA GLN A 56 13.22 -8.64 -8.26
C GLN A 56 13.65 -9.53 -7.08
N TYR A 57 12.79 -9.66 -6.07
CA TYR A 57 13.04 -10.57 -4.95
C TYR A 57 13.04 -12.04 -5.40
N GLU A 58 12.12 -12.45 -6.28
CA GLU A 58 12.08 -13.82 -6.78
C GLU A 58 13.34 -14.17 -7.60
N ARG A 59 13.85 -13.21 -8.39
CA ARG A 59 15.06 -13.42 -9.20
C ARG A 59 16.36 -13.39 -8.41
N GLU A 60 16.52 -12.48 -7.46
CA GLU A 60 17.81 -12.19 -6.80
C GLU A 60 17.85 -12.58 -5.32
N GLY A 61 16.70 -12.84 -4.70
CA GLY A 61 16.56 -13.27 -3.32
C GLY A 61 17.29 -12.36 -2.34
N PHE A 62 18.20 -12.95 -1.56
CA PHE A 62 18.96 -12.23 -0.54
C PHE A 62 19.88 -11.14 -1.10
N GLN A 63 20.39 -11.28 -2.33
CA GLN A 63 21.24 -10.25 -2.92
C GLN A 63 20.47 -8.95 -3.12
N PHE A 64 19.21 -9.03 -3.59
CA PHE A 64 18.33 -7.87 -3.68
C PHE A 64 18.07 -7.27 -2.29
N LEU A 65 17.75 -8.09 -1.29
CA LEU A 65 17.56 -7.59 0.08
C LEU A 65 18.79 -6.87 0.63
N SER A 66 19.98 -7.43 0.41
CA SER A 66 21.24 -6.80 0.81
C SER A 66 21.43 -5.45 0.12
N GLN A 67 21.09 -5.32 -1.18
CA GLN A 67 21.10 -4.03 -1.87
C GLN A 67 20.08 -3.06 -1.25
N VAL A 68 18.84 -3.50 -1.01
CA VAL A 68 17.79 -2.67 -0.40
C VAL A 68 18.23 -2.10 0.94
N PHE A 69 18.85 -2.90 1.79
CA PHE A 69 19.24 -2.47 3.14
C PHE A 69 20.50 -1.60 3.19
N ASN A 70 21.39 -1.74 2.20
CA ASN A 70 22.71 -1.06 2.21
C ASN A 70 22.84 0.07 1.18
N SER A 71 21.89 0.24 0.26
CA SER A 71 21.90 1.28 -0.77
C SER A 71 21.28 2.60 -0.28
N SER A 72 21.10 3.57 -1.19
CA SER A 72 20.40 4.82 -0.88
C SER A 72 18.97 4.57 -0.41
N HIS A 73 18.46 5.50 0.39
CA HIS A 73 17.05 5.51 0.83
C HIS A 73 16.06 5.57 -0.35
N SER A 74 16.49 6.09 -1.50
CA SER A 74 15.67 6.19 -2.71
C SER A 74 15.60 4.89 -3.51
N PHE A 75 16.42 3.87 -3.22
CA PHE A 75 16.58 2.70 -4.09
C PHE A 75 15.26 2.01 -4.46
N LEU A 76 14.39 1.77 -3.47
CA LEU A 76 13.07 1.17 -3.72
C LEU A 76 12.11 2.14 -4.42
N GLU A 77 12.23 3.44 -4.16
CA GLU A 77 11.41 4.46 -4.83
C GLU A 77 11.77 4.57 -6.32
N ASP A 78 13.07 4.51 -6.62
CA ASP A 78 13.62 4.55 -7.98
C ASP A 78 13.18 3.30 -8.75
N LEU A 79 13.32 2.12 -8.13
CA LEU A 79 12.88 0.85 -8.71
C LEU A 79 11.38 0.86 -9.04
N THR A 80 10.57 1.33 -8.10
CA THR A 80 9.11 1.29 -8.24
C THR A 80 8.57 2.39 -9.16
N GLY A 81 9.34 3.47 -9.35
CA GLY A 81 8.91 4.68 -10.06
C GLY A 81 8.19 5.68 -9.15
N LEU A 82 8.27 5.51 -7.83
CA LEU A 82 7.73 6.44 -6.86
C LEU A 82 8.50 7.76 -6.85
N THR A 83 9.82 7.73 -7.10
CA THR A 83 10.64 8.94 -7.25
C THR A 83 10.11 9.85 -8.35
N LEU A 84 9.77 9.27 -9.51
CA LEU A 84 9.21 10.03 -10.63
C LEU A 84 7.85 10.64 -10.25
N LEU A 85 6.98 9.87 -9.58
CA LEU A 85 5.68 10.37 -9.14
C LEU A 85 5.82 11.59 -8.21
N HIS A 86 6.79 11.58 -7.29
CA HIS A 86 7.07 12.73 -6.43
C HIS A 86 7.52 13.96 -7.23
N GLN A 87 8.40 13.77 -8.22
CA GLN A 87 8.90 14.85 -9.08
C GLN A 87 7.77 15.47 -9.93
N GLU A 88 6.93 14.64 -10.53
CA GLU A 88 5.78 15.09 -11.32
C GLU A 88 4.79 15.89 -10.47
N THR A 89 4.55 15.43 -9.23
CA THR A 89 3.67 16.13 -8.29
C THR A 89 4.24 17.49 -7.92
N GLN A 90 5.54 17.57 -7.60
CA GLN A 90 6.21 18.83 -7.24
C GLN A 90 6.29 19.82 -8.42
N ALA A 91 6.41 19.34 -9.65
CA ALA A 91 6.45 20.18 -10.84
C ALA A 91 5.07 20.74 -11.24
N ALA A 92 4.00 20.11 -10.75
CA ALA A 92 2.62 20.55 -10.98
C ALA A 92 2.10 21.55 -9.92
N GLU A 93 2.87 21.75 -8.84
CA GLU A 93 2.64 22.80 -7.82
C GLU A 93 3.22 24.15 -8.27
#